data_AF-A0A3D2SLI7-F1
#
_entry.id   AF-A0A3D2SLI7-F1
#
_cell.length_a   1.000
_cell.length_b   1.000
_cell.length_c   1.000
_cell.angle_alpha   90.00
_cell.angle_beta   90.00
_cell.angle_gamma   90.00
#
_symmetry.space_group_name_H-M   'P 1'
#
loop_
_entity.id
_entity.type
_entity.pdbx_description
1 polymer ?
#
loop_
_entity_poly.entity_id
_entity_poly.type
_entity_poly.pdbx_seq_one_letter_code
_entity_poly.pdbx_strand_id
1 'polypeptide(L)'
;MISVKKVAYALTLSASVVAPVMSATAFAATAASEQQATSNLVKQLSGMQSLSANFEQTTKATNNTRASKNKGLTAQHMNQTFKGVMKVERPGKFFWETTSPSKQTIATTGKTVWIYDPDLQQAVRQNLDDQVANTPALLLS
;
A
#
# COMPACT_ATOMS: atom_id res chain seq x y z
N MET A 1 -27.99 -83.83 -3.90
CA MET A 1 -26.85 -83.90 -2.96
C MET A 1 -25.57 -83.55 -3.71
N ILE A 2 -24.76 -82.70 -3.08
CA ILE A 2 -23.33 -82.44 -3.32
C ILE A 2 -22.96 -81.47 -4.46
N SER A 3 -22.26 -80.42 -4.02
CA SER A 3 -21.69 -79.23 -4.68
C SER A 3 -20.73 -79.51 -5.84
N VAL A 4 -20.44 -78.46 -6.64
CA VAL A 4 -19.18 -77.67 -6.60
C VAL A 4 -19.19 -76.62 -7.71
N LYS A 5 -18.90 -75.37 -7.34
CA LYS A 5 -18.68 -74.22 -8.23
C LYS A 5 -17.33 -74.33 -8.93
N LYS A 6 -17.20 -73.81 -10.16
CA LYS A 6 -15.91 -73.37 -10.72
C LYS A 6 -16.01 -72.02 -11.43
N VAL A 7 -14.96 -71.26 -11.19
CA VAL A 7 -14.59 -69.91 -11.63
C VAL A 7 -13.96 -69.97 -13.02
N ALA A 8 -14.09 -68.91 -13.85
CA ALA A 8 -12.99 -68.37 -14.68
C ALA A 8 -13.44 -67.15 -15.49
N TYR A 9 -12.53 -66.17 -15.57
CA TYR A 9 -12.57 -64.91 -16.32
C TYR A 9 -12.68 -65.10 -17.85
N ALA A 10 -13.33 -64.16 -18.53
CA ALA A 10 -13.14 -63.94 -19.97
C ALA A 10 -13.14 -62.43 -20.26
N LEU A 11 -12.09 -61.98 -20.94
CA LEU A 11 -11.89 -60.62 -21.45
C LEU A 11 -12.97 -60.24 -22.46
N THR A 12 -13.49 -59.01 -22.38
CA THR A 12 -14.16 -58.36 -23.51
C THR A 12 -13.60 -56.96 -23.74
N LEU A 13 -13.13 -56.73 -24.97
CA LEU A 13 -12.64 -55.46 -25.49
C LEU A 13 -13.75 -54.41 -25.45
N SER A 14 -13.46 -53.22 -24.92
CA SER A 14 -14.26 -52.02 -25.20
C SER A 14 -13.34 -50.94 -25.78
N ALA A 15 -13.56 -50.64 -27.07
CA ALA A 15 -12.93 -49.53 -27.76
C ALA A 15 -13.45 -48.21 -27.16
N SER A 16 -12.60 -47.53 -26.39
CA SER A 16 -12.88 -46.19 -25.87
C SER A 16 -12.17 -45.18 -26.76
N VAL A 17 -12.94 -44.40 -27.53
CA VAL A 17 -12.46 -43.22 -28.25
C VAL A 17 -11.97 -42.20 -27.23
N VAL A 18 -10.65 -42.03 -27.14
CA VAL A 18 -10.04 -41.01 -26.28
C VAL A 18 -10.18 -39.66 -26.99
N ALA A 19 -11.11 -38.82 -26.55
CA ALA A 19 -11.15 -37.43 -26.92
C ALA A 19 -9.94 -36.70 -26.29
N PRO A 20 -9.18 -35.89 -27.04
CA PRO A 20 -8.09 -35.11 -26.46
C PRO A 20 -8.69 -34.03 -25.56
N VAL A 21 -8.51 -34.18 -24.24
CA VAL A 21 -8.71 -33.09 -23.29
C VAL A 21 -7.63 -32.05 -23.57
N MET A 22 -8.01 -30.91 -24.15
CA MET A 22 -7.11 -29.75 -24.23
C MET A 22 -6.86 -29.23 -22.81
N SER A 23 -5.73 -29.62 -22.24
CA SER A 23 -5.20 -29.01 -21.01
C SER A 23 -4.87 -27.55 -21.30
N ALA A 24 -5.73 -26.63 -20.85
CA ALA A 24 -5.42 -25.21 -20.86
C ALA A 24 -4.31 -24.96 -19.83
N THR A 25 -3.08 -24.75 -20.29
CA THR A 25 -1.99 -24.26 -19.43
C THR A 25 -2.32 -22.83 -19.03
N ALA A 26 -2.72 -22.64 -17.77
CA ALA A 26 -2.81 -21.31 -17.19
C ALA A 26 -1.40 -20.73 -17.08
N PHE A 27 -1.09 -19.72 -17.89
CA PHE A 27 0.13 -18.93 -17.71
C PHE A 27 -0.03 -18.13 -16.42
N ALA A 28 0.74 -18.48 -15.39
CA ALA A 28 0.88 -17.63 -14.21
C ALA A 28 1.49 -16.30 -14.65
N ALA A 29 0.80 -15.19 -14.40
CA ALA A 29 1.35 -13.86 -14.65
C ALA A 29 2.62 -13.69 -13.80
N THR A 30 3.76 -13.47 -14.46
CA THR A 30 4.99 -13.10 -13.76
C THR A 30 4.80 -11.73 -13.12
N ALA A 31 5.15 -11.60 -11.84
CA ALA A 31 5.13 -10.31 -11.17
C ALA A 31 6.05 -9.34 -11.91
N ALA A 32 5.59 -8.12 -12.15
CA ALA A 32 6.40 -7.08 -12.76
C ALA A 32 7.67 -6.86 -11.92
N SER A 33 8.81 -6.60 -12.59
CA SER A 33 10.04 -6.24 -11.89
C SER A 33 9.86 -4.92 -11.13
N GLU A 34 10.66 -4.71 -10.08
CA GLU A 34 10.62 -3.49 -9.27
C GLU A 34 10.83 -2.21 -10.12
N GLN A 35 11.74 -2.30 -11.10
CA GLN A 35 11.99 -1.22 -12.05
C GLN A 35 10.76 -0.92 -12.91
N GLN A 36 10.03 -1.95 -13.34
CA GLN A 36 8.84 -1.78 -14.14
C GLN A 36 7.66 -1.24 -13.31
N ALA A 37 7.52 -1.67 -12.05
CA ALA A 37 6.54 -1.13 -11.12
C ALA A 37 6.79 0.36 -10.82
N THR A 38 8.05 0.73 -10.58
CA THR A 38 8.45 2.13 -10.35
C THR A 38 8.17 2.99 -11.59
N SER A 39 8.55 2.52 -12.79
CA SER A 39 8.28 3.22 -14.05
C SER A 39 6.77 3.42 -14.28
N ASN A 40 5.97 2.40 -14.01
CA ASN A 40 4.52 2.49 -14.12
C ASN A 40 3.92 3.50 -13.13
N LEU A 41 4.37 3.50 -11.88
CA LEU A 41 3.93 4.46 -10.87
C LEU A 41 4.29 5.90 -11.28
N VAL A 42 5.54 6.13 -11.68
CA VAL A 42 5.97 7.46 -12.16
C VAL A 42 5.14 7.89 -13.37
N LYS A 43 4.87 6.99 -14.32
CA LYS A 43 4.03 7.27 -15.48
C LYS A 43 2.59 7.64 -15.10
N GLN A 44 2.02 7.00 -14.08
CA GLN A 44 0.68 7.33 -13.59
C GLN A 44 0.67 8.67 -12.85
N LEU A 45 1.71 8.96 -12.06
CA LEU A 45 1.78 10.17 -11.26
C LEU A 45 2.22 11.38 -12.08
N SER A 46 3.01 11.23 -13.16
CA SER A 46 3.61 12.34 -13.92
C SER A 46 2.58 13.24 -14.60
N GLY A 47 1.42 12.71 -14.95
CA GLY A 47 0.31 13.47 -15.53
C GLY A 47 -0.44 14.37 -14.54
N MET A 48 -0.25 14.18 -13.23
CA MET A 48 -0.92 14.98 -12.20
C MET A 48 -0.06 16.18 -11.79
N GLN A 49 -0.54 17.39 -12.10
CA GLN A 49 0.08 18.65 -11.67
C GLN A 49 -0.39 19.09 -10.29
N SER A 50 -1.68 18.86 -10.01
CA SER A 50 -2.30 19.19 -8.73
C SER A 50 -3.23 18.07 -8.27
N LEU A 51 -3.28 17.83 -6.97
CA LEU A 51 -4.18 16.86 -6.34
C LEU A 51 -4.79 17.50 -5.08
N SER A 52 -6.07 17.28 -4.86
CA SER A 52 -6.74 17.58 -3.59
C SER A 52 -7.53 16.36 -3.16
N ALA A 53 -7.44 15.98 -1.89
CA ALA A 53 -8.15 14.83 -1.35
C ALA A 53 -8.46 15.01 0.14
N ASN A 54 -9.54 14.37 0.58
CA ASN A 54 -9.75 14.10 2.00
C ASN A 54 -8.99 12.81 2.34
N PHE A 55 -8.39 12.73 3.53
CA PHE A 55 -7.68 11.55 3.97
C PHE A 55 -8.23 11.02 5.29
N GLU A 56 -8.07 9.71 5.48
CA GLU A 56 -8.16 9.03 6.77
C GLU A 56 -6.89 8.18 6.93
N GLN A 57 -6.10 8.46 7.96
CA GLN A 57 -4.85 7.77 8.25
C GLN A 57 -4.98 7.01 9.58
N THR A 58 -4.70 5.72 9.56
CA THR A 58 -4.64 4.90 10.78
C THR A 58 -3.22 4.39 10.99
N THR A 59 -2.65 4.67 12.15
CA THR A 59 -1.31 4.19 12.54
C THR A 59 -1.43 2.87 13.31
N LYS A 60 -0.56 1.89 13.03
CA LYS A 60 -0.52 0.62 13.76
C LYS A 60 0.84 0.42 14.41
N ALA A 61 0.86 0.17 15.72
CA ALA A 61 2.07 -0.28 16.40
C ALA A 61 2.37 -1.72 15.99
N THR A 62 3.55 -1.98 15.45
CA THR A 62 4.07 -3.34 15.29
C THR A 62 4.92 -3.66 16.51
N ASN A 63 4.56 -4.70 17.25
CA ASN A 63 5.26 -5.15 18.46
C ASN A 63 6.62 -5.82 18.15
N ASN A 64 7.27 -5.46 17.03
CA ASN A 64 8.56 -6.01 16.69
C ASN A 64 9.66 -5.10 17.24
N THR A 65 10.42 -5.67 18.17
CA THR A 65 11.51 -5.11 18.97
C THR A 65 12.70 -4.66 18.13
N ARG A 66 12.52 -3.61 17.32
CA ARG A 66 13.56 -2.66 16.95
C ARG A 66 12.88 -1.32 16.79
N ALA A 67 12.71 -0.61 17.91
CA ALA A 67 12.31 0.78 17.91
C ALA A 67 13.15 1.49 16.85
N SER A 68 12.53 1.83 15.73
CA SER A 68 13.12 2.68 14.73
C SER A 68 13.57 3.92 15.49
N LYS A 69 14.88 4.16 15.55
CA LYS A 69 15.47 5.38 16.14
C LYS A 69 15.11 6.63 15.33
N ASN A 70 14.05 6.60 14.53
CA ASN A 70 13.54 7.74 13.81
C ASN A 70 12.59 8.47 14.76
N LYS A 71 13.11 9.57 15.28
CA LYS A 71 12.62 10.48 16.33
C LYS A 71 11.36 11.26 15.90
N GLY A 72 10.38 10.59 15.30
CA GLY A 72 9.20 11.23 14.70
C GLY A 72 7.87 10.75 15.25
N LEU A 73 7.68 9.43 15.34
CA LEU A 73 6.38 8.86 15.72
C LEU A 73 6.44 8.30 17.14
N THR A 74 6.02 9.10 18.12
CA THR A 74 5.93 8.67 19.53
C THR A 74 4.83 7.63 19.70
N ALA A 75 4.93 6.78 20.74
CA ALA A 75 3.93 5.76 21.06
C ALA A 75 2.49 6.31 21.20
N GLN A 76 2.35 7.60 21.50
CA GLN A 76 1.08 8.30 21.63
C GLN A 76 0.33 8.47 20.30
N HIS A 77 1.03 8.44 19.17
CA HIS A 77 0.44 8.49 17.84
C HIS A 77 0.01 7.11 17.32
N MET A 78 0.14 6.04 18.10
CA MET A 78 -0.18 4.67 17.68
C MET A 78 -1.66 4.37 17.88
N ASN A 79 -2.25 3.60 16.95
CA ASN A 79 -3.65 3.16 17.00
C ASN A 79 -4.67 4.32 16.99
N GLN A 80 -4.28 5.45 16.38
CA GLN A 80 -5.15 6.61 16.21
C GLN A 80 -5.54 6.77 14.74
N THR A 81 -6.76 7.23 14.52
CA THR A 81 -7.27 7.59 13.21
C THR A 81 -7.25 9.11 13.07
N PHE A 82 -6.45 9.59 12.12
CA PHE A 82 -6.33 10.99 11.75
C PHE A 82 -7.19 11.25 10.51
N LYS A 83 -7.89 12.37 10.49
CA LYS A 83 -8.70 12.80 9.34
C LYS A 83 -8.32 14.21 8.95
N GLY A 84 -8.47 14.52 7.67
CA GLY A 84 -8.16 15.85 7.20
C GLY A 84 -8.20 16.01 5.70
N VAL A 85 -7.56 17.09 5.24
CA VAL A 85 -7.45 17.45 3.83
C VAL A 85 -6.00 17.57 3.42
N MET A 86 -5.70 17.12 2.21
CA MET A 86 -4.40 17.27 1.59
C MET A 86 -4.51 17.95 0.24
N LYS A 87 -3.53 18.77 -0.09
CA LYS A 87 -3.38 19.42 -1.39
C LYS A 87 -1.93 19.35 -1.82
N VAL A 88 -1.73 19.10 -3.10
CA VAL A 88 -0.41 18.96 -3.71
C VAL A 88 -0.41 19.75 -4.99
N GLU A 89 0.66 20.50 -5.25
CA GLU A 89 0.91 21.15 -6.53
C GLU A 89 2.40 21.05 -6.85
N ARG A 90 2.70 20.54 -8.04
CA ARG A 90 4.08 20.43 -8.50
C ARG A 90 4.60 21.77 -9.05
N PRO A 91 5.89 22.09 -8.86
CA PRO A 91 6.87 21.35 -8.05
C PRO A 91 6.83 21.75 -6.57
N GLY A 92 6.84 20.77 -5.68
CA GLY A 92 7.23 20.90 -4.27
C GLY A 92 6.27 21.64 -3.35
N LYS A 93 5.06 22.00 -3.81
CA LYS A 93 4.03 22.57 -2.93
C LYS A 93 3.18 21.46 -2.35
N PHE A 94 3.04 21.49 -1.04
CA PHE A 94 2.25 20.51 -0.32
C PHE A 94 1.60 21.18 0.88
N PHE A 95 0.34 20.83 1.11
CA PHE A 95 -0.48 21.29 2.22
C PHE A 95 -1.21 20.09 2.82
N TRP A 96 -1.12 19.94 4.13
CA TRP A 96 -1.78 18.89 4.88
C TRP A 96 -2.36 19.47 6.14
N GLU A 97 -3.67 19.35 6.29
CA GLU A 97 -4.39 19.82 7.47
C GLU A 97 -5.09 18.64 8.10
N THR A 98 -4.63 18.26 9.29
CA THR A 98 -5.33 17.32 10.16
C THR A 98 -6.44 18.08 10.88
N THR A 99 -7.67 17.62 10.75
CA THR A 99 -8.84 18.18 11.44
C THR A 99 -9.23 17.41 12.70
N SER A 100 -8.78 16.15 12.82
CA SER A 100 -9.06 15.26 13.95
C SER A 100 -7.94 14.23 14.12
N PRO A 101 -7.57 13.83 15.36
CA PRO A 101 -8.18 14.23 16.64
C PRO A 101 -7.72 15.61 17.15
N SER A 102 -6.53 16.05 16.75
CA SER A 102 -5.98 17.37 17.06
C SER A 102 -5.71 18.12 15.77
N LYS A 103 -5.91 19.44 15.79
CA LYS A 103 -5.65 20.26 14.61
C LYS A 103 -4.16 20.42 14.41
N GLN A 104 -3.68 20.21 13.20
CA GLN A 104 -2.29 20.49 12.83
C GLN A 104 -2.23 20.80 11.34
N THR A 105 -1.43 21.79 10.96
CA THR A 105 -1.20 22.15 9.56
C THR A 105 0.27 21.97 9.22
N ILE A 106 0.54 21.26 8.12
CA ILE A 106 1.87 21.09 7.54
C ILE A 106 1.84 21.71 6.14
N ALA A 107 2.75 22.65 5.86
CA ALA A 107 2.84 23.31 4.57
C ALA A 107 4.28 23.43 4.10
N THR A 108 4.53 23.27 2.81
CA THR A 108 5.84 23.47 2.19
C THR A 108 5.71 24.05 0.79
N THR A 109 6.76 24.77 0.38
CA THR A 109 6.97 25.29 -0.98
C THR A 109 8.28 24.75 -1.58
N GLY A 110 8.73 23.58 -1.12
CA GLY A 110 9.84 22.81 -1.69
C GLY A 110 11.04 22.66 -0.76
N LYS A 111 11.57 23.75 -0.20
CA LYS A 111 12.81 23.69 0.62
C LYS A 111 12.56 23.66 2.13
N THR A 112 11.41 24.17 2.57
CA THR A 112 11.14 24.40 3.98
C THR A 112 9.72 23.95 4.29
N VAL A 113 9.61 23.16 5.35
CA VAL A 113 8.34 22.72 5.92
C VAL A 113 8.02 23.57 7.14
N TRP A 114 6.78 24.03 7.19
CA TRP A 114 6.18 24.67 8.36
C TRP A 114 5.15 23.74 8.97
N ILE A 115 5.27 23.52 10.26
CA ILE A 115 4.31 22.75 11.05
C ILE A 115 3.69 23.71 12.05
N TYR A 116 2.38 23.91 11.96
CA TYR A 116 1.62 24.76 12.87
C TYR A 116 0.67 23.90 13.71
N ASP A 117 0.78 24.06 15.02
CA ASP A 117 -0.10 23.46 16.01
C ASP A 117 -0.83 24.60 16.75
N PRO A 118 -2.14 24.80 16.49
CA PRO A 118 -2.92 25.86 17.13
C PRO A 118 -3.15 25.63 18.62
N ASP A 119 -3.17 24.38 19.10
CA ASP A 119 -3.40 24.06 20.50
C ASP A 119 -2.20 24.47 21.36
N LEU A 120 -0.99 24.33 20.80
CA LEU A 120 0.25 24.80 21.40
C LEU A 120 0.60 26.26 21.04
N GLN A 121 -0.18 26.89 20.15
CA GLN A 121 0.14 28.19 19.55
C GLN A 121 1.56 28.25 18.98
N GLN A 122 2.01 27.15 18.38
CA GLN A 122 3.41 26.96 18.01
C GLN A 122 3.54 26.73 16.50
N ALA A 123 4.53 27.40 15.90
CA ALA A 123 4.97 27.13 14.54
C ALA A 123 6.43 26.66 14.55
N VAL A 124 6.71 25.54 13.89
CA VAL A 124 8.06 24.97 13.76
C VAL A 124 8.46 24.99 12.30
N ARG A 125 9.65 25.52 12.03
CA ARG A 125 10.27 25.54 10.70
C ARG A 125 11.35 24.48 10.62
N GLN A 126 11.31 23.64 9.59
CA GLN A 126 12.31 22.58 9.37
C GLN A 126 12.69 22.44 7.89
N ASN A 127 13.81 21.77 7.64
CA ASN A 127 14.16 21.35 6.29
C ASN A 127 13.26 20.20 5.84
N LEU A 128 12.97 20.12 4.55
CA LEU A 128 12.06 19.10 4.01
C LEU A 128 12.55 17.67 4.31
N ASP A 129 13.86 17.45 4.20
CA ASP A 129 14.49 16.13 4.35
C ASP A 129 14.21 15.49 5.73
N ASP A 130 14.08 16.31 6.78
CA ASP A 130 13.83 15.83 8.15
C ASP A 130 12.38 15.35 8.38
N GLN A 131 11.46 15.70 7.48
CA GLN A 131 10.00 15.48 7.68
C GLN A 131 9.36 14.47 6.72
N VAL A 132 10.08 14.00 5.69
CA VAL A 132 9.56 12.99 4.75
C VAL A 132 9.08 11.72 5.49
N ALA A 133 9.75 11.34 6.57
CA ALA A 133 9.38 10.18 7.39
C ALA A 133 8.03 10.32 8.12
N ASN A 134 7.62 11.56 8.46
CA ASN A 134 6.40 11.80 9.24
C ASN A 134 5.19 12.15 8.35
N THR A 135 5.43 12.57 7.10
CA THR A 135 4.36 12.89 6.13
C THR A 135 4.62 12.19 4.79
N PRO A 136 4.31 10.88 4.67
CA PRO A 136 4.60 10.09 3.47
C PRO A 136 3.98 10.65 2.17
N ALA A 137 2.88 11.40 2.29
CA ALA A 137 2.20 12.04 1.17
C ALA A 137 3.03 13.12 0.45
N LEU A 138 4.15 13.57 1.04
CA LEU A 138 5.13 14.45 0.40
C LEU A 138 5.73 13.85 -0.87
N LEU A 139 5.71 12.52 -1.04
CA LEU A 139 6.14 11.85 -2.27
C LEU A 139 5.36 12.30 -3.53
N LEU A 140 4.18 12.91 -3.34
CA LEU A 140 3.33 13.32 -4.45
C LEU A 140 3.69 14.72 -5.01
N SER A 141 4.44 15.53 -4.26
CA SER A 141 4.79 16.93 -4.60
C SER A 141 6.02 17.10 -5.47
#